data_AF-A0A938GM11-F1
#
_entry.id   AF-A0A938GM11-F1
#
_cell.length_a   1.000
_cell.length_b   1.000
_cell.length_c   1.000
_cell.angle_alpha   90.00
_cell.angle_beta   90.00
_cell.angle_gamma   90.00
#
_symmetry.space_group_name_H-M   'P 1'
#
loop_
_entity.id
_entity.type
_entity.pdbx_description
1 polymer ?
#
loop_
_entity_poly.entity_id
_entity_poly.type
_entity_poly.pdbx_seq_one_letter_code
_entity_poly.pdbx_strand_id
1 'polypeptide(L)'
;MASFLVASLAGLGANASAANIINVIETGGDNEPTDTITAKWNGQTFSVSVANEPIPGAVVGTTYTAGTFGHHVPAFVDRNHRYANDPGTGGGNPLNIPGYLLGHEYILSGNDNRDNASYVLDVTIGFQSIFYMLIDNRLGDAENVLPPTFGPTKMQWILDDGWAAVMTGANRLGSMSRPDEVAIDEGADGTINQWYSVYSKTFEAGTLRLRQADNAGQNMYGVVVAVVPEPGVIGFAALGALALVLRRRS
;
A
#
# COMPACT_ATOMS: atom_id res chain seq x y z
N MET A 1 -57.66 -13.25 -5.36
CA MET A 1 -56.33 -13.88 -5.18
C MET A 1 -55.38 -13.17 -6.14
N ALA A 2 -54.66 -12.16 -5.65
CA ALA A 2 -53.76 -11.34 -6.46
C ALA A 2 -52.33 -11.88 -6.30
N SER A 3 -51.74 -12.30 -7.41
CA SER A 3 -50.38 -12.82 -7.52
C SER A 3 -49.38 -11.67 -7.42
N PHE A 4 -48.45 -11.72 -6.47
CA PHE A 4 -47.33 -10.77 -6.38
C PHE A 4 -46.10 -11.35 -7.06
N LEU A 5 -45.71 -10.75 -8.17
CA LEU A 5 -44.44 -10.99 -8.86
C LEU A 5 -43.32 -10.34 -8.02
N VAL A 6 -42.45 -11.13 -7.42
CA VAL A 6 -41.21 -10.64 -6.79
C VAL A 6 -40.17 -10.49 -7.91
N ALA A 7 -39.93 -9.25 -8.34
CA ALA A 7 -38.79 -8.93 -9.19
C ALA A 7 -37.52 -8.93 -8.32
N SER A 8 -36.69 -9.97 -8.47
CA SER A 8 -35.33 -9.99 -7.95
C SER A 8 -34.48 -8.97 -8.70
N LEU A 9 -34.04 -7.91 -8.01
CA LEU A 9 -33.09 -6.95 -8.57
C LEU A 9 -31.70 -7.61 -8.61
N ALA A 10 -31.23 -7.86 -9.82
CA ALA A 10 -29.93 -8.44 -10.11
C ALA A 10 -28.78 -7.46 -9.80
N GLY A 11 -27.71 -8.02 -9.24
CA GLY A 11 -26.30 -7.68 -9.53
C GLY A 11 -25.88 -6.22 -9.48
N LEU A 12 -25.46 -5.75 -8.31
CA LEU A 12 -24.34 -4.80 -8.24
C LEU A 12 -23.08 -5.60 -8.60
N GLY A 13 -22.78 -5.70 -9.90
CA GLY A 13 -21.46 -6.13 -10.33
C GLY A 13 -20.44 -5.18 -9.72
N ALA A 14 -19.42 -5.74 -9.07
CA ALA A 14 -18.22 -4.98 -8.74
C ALA A 14 -17.71 -4.39 -10.06
N ASN A 15 -17.84 -3.07 -10.22
CA ASN A 15 -17.19 -2.41 -11.33
C ASN A 15 -15.70 -2.73 -11.16
N ALA A 16 -15.13 -3.45 -12.13
CA ALA A 16 -13.70 -3.53 -12.28
C ALA A 16 -13.24 -2.09 -12.50
N SER A 17 -12.81 -1.42 -11.43
CA SER A 17 -12.20 -0.11 -11.53
C SER A 17 -11.03 -0.26 -12.50
N ALA A 18 -10.95 0.60 -13.51
CA ALA A 18 -9.75 0.70 -14.32
C ALA A 18 -8.55 0.91 -13.39
N ALA A 19 -7.43 0.25 -13.69
CA ALA A 19 -6.23 0.39 -12.87
C ALA A 19 -5.80 1.86 -12.82
N ASN A 20 -5.55 2.38 -11.62
CA ASN A 20 -5.19 3.78 -11.44
C ASN A 20 -3.69 4.00 -11.66
N ILE A 21 -2.84 3.13 -11.14
CA ILE A 21 -1.42 3.07 -11.45
C ILE A 21 -1.30 2.55 -12.89
N ILE A 22 -0.98 3.46 -13.80
CA ILE A 22 -0.82 3.18 -15.22
C ILE A 22 0.55 2.54 -15.48
N ASN A 23 1.59 3.06 -14.82
CA ASN A 23 2.96 2.62 -15.03
C ASN A 23 3.82 2.89 -13.80
N VAL A 24 4.82 2.02 -13.57
CA VAL A 24 5.90 2.25 -12.61
C VAL A 24 7.21 1.92 -13.31
N ILE A 25 8.13 2.88 -13.35
CA ILE A 25 9.48 2.70 -13.87
C ILE A 25 10.44 2.76 -12.69
N GLU A 26 11.10 1.64 -12.42
CA GLU A 26 12.20 1.57 -11.47
C GLU A 26 13.53 1.78 -12.19
N THR A 27 14.36 2.67 -11.64
CA THR A 27 15.74 2.89 -12.11
C THR A 27 16.69 3.03 -10.93
N GLY A 28 17.95 2.61 -11.14
CA GLY A 28 18.96 2.68 -10.09
C GLY A 28 18.65 1.77 -8.91
N GLY A 29 17.85 0.72 -9.11
CA GLY A 29 17.73 -0.38 -8.15
C GLY A 29 18.86 -1.39 -8.30
N ASP A 30 18.93 -2.28 -7.33
CA ASP A 30 19.85 -3.41 -7.34
C ASP A 30 19.46 -4.40 -8.43
N ASN A 31 20.49 -4.99 -9.03
CA ASN A 31 20.34 -5.94 -10.12
C ASN A 31 21.24 -7.13 -9.80
N GLU A 32 20.81 -7.92 -8.83
CA GLU A 32 21.56 -9.10 -8.41
C GLU A 32 21.26 -10.29 -9.33
N PRO A 33 22.21 -11.19 -9.61
CA PRO A 33 21.99 -12.31 -10.53
C PRO A 33 20.79 -13.20 -10.20
N THR A 34 20.40 -13.27 -8.93
CA THR A 34 19.29 -14.08 -8.43
C THR A 34 18.02 -13.29 -8.15
N ASP A 35 18.10 -11.96 -8.13
CA ASP A 35 16.97 -11.10 -7.87
C ASP A 35 17.07 -9.81 -8.68
N THR A 36 16.35 -9.81 -9.80
CA THR A 36 16.28 -8.72 -10.78
C THR A 36 14.86 -8.20 -10.96
N ILE A 37 13.96 -8.58 -10.06
CA ILE A 37 12.55 -8.26 -10.19
C ILE A 37 12.41 -6.77 -9.86
N THR A 38 12.23 -5.96 -10.90
CA THR A 38 11.88 -4.54 -10.72
C THR A 38 10.50 -4.40 -10.09
N ALA A 39 10.15 -3.18 -9.65
CA ALA A 39 8.88 -2.89 -9.03
C ALA A 39 7.68 -3.42 -9.83
N LYS A 40 6.70 -3.93 -9.09
CA LYS A 40 5.42 -4.44 -9.62
C LYS A 40 4.29 -3.78 -8.86
N TRP A 41 3.15 -3.65 -9.49
CA TRP A 41 1.95 -3.06 -8.90
C TRP A 41 0.74 -3.88 -9.29
N ASN A 42 -0.43 -3.55 -8.73
CA ASN A 42 -1.69 -4.22 -8.99
C ASN A 42 -1.86 -4.73 -10.44
N GLY A 43 -2.14 -6.03 -10.56
CA GLY A 43 -2.36 -6.72 -11.82
C GLY A 43 -1.10 -7.08 -12.59
N GLN A 44 0.07 -6.55 -12.24
CA GLN A 44 1.34 -6.95 -12.86
C GLN A 44 1.76 -8.34 -12.38
N THR A 45 2.36 -9.10 -13.29
CA THR A 45 2.84 -10.46 -13.05
C THR A 45 4.34 -10.54 -13.17
N PHE A 46 4.97 -11.41 -12.41
CA PHE A 46 6.40 -11.74 -12.54
C PHE A 46 6.67 -13.19 -12.19
N SER A 47 7.76 -13.73 -12.74
CA SER A 47 8.23 -15.07 -12.40
C SER A 47 8.99 -15.04 -11.09
N VAL A 48 8.67 -15.97 -10.20
CA VAL A 48 9.40 -16.20 -8.96
C VAL A 48 10.82 -16.64 -9.30
N SER A 49 11.82 -15.87 -8.87
CA SER A 49 13.25 -16.15 -9.07
C SER A 49 13.86 -16.92 -7.88
N VAL A 50 13.33 -16.73 -6.67
CA VAL A 50 13.82 -17.32 -5.42
C VAL A 50 12.70 -18.10 -4.73
N ALA A 51 13.00 -19.28 -4.22
CA ALA A 51 12.00 -20.10 -3.53
C ALA A 51 11.53 -19.41 -2.24
N ASN A 52 10.23 -19.48 -1.97
CA ASN A 52 9.53 -18.81 -0.86
C ASN A 52 9.42 -17.28 -0.96
N GLU A 53 9.74 -16.66 -2.11
CA GLU A 53 9.58 -15.23 -2.35
C GLU A 53 8.63 -14.99 -3.55
N PRO A 54 7.74 -14.00 -3.53
CA PRO A 54 7.48 -13.04 -2.45
C PRO A 54 6.55 -13.61 -1.34
N ILE A 55 6.13 -14.87 -1.46
CA ILE A 55 5.22 -15.53 -0.51
C ILE A 55 5.77 -16.88 -0.05
N PRO A 56 5.49 -17.30 1.20
CA PRO A 56 5.83 -18.64 1.67
C PRO A 56 5.33 -19.74 0.73
N GLY A 57 6.19 -20.70 0.42
CA GLY A 57 5.88 -21.80 -0.47
C GLY A 57 5.89 -21.46 -1.98
N ALA A 58 6.26 -20.23 -2.36
CA ALA A 58 6.48 -19.90 -3.76
C ALA A 58 7.57 -20.79 -4.37
N VAL A 59 7.32 -21.28 -5.58
CA VAL A 59 8.23 -22.17 -6.31
C VAL A 59 8.87 -21.41 -7.46
N VAL A 60 10.19 -21.52 -7.61
CA VAL A 60 10.94 -20.88 -8.70
C VAL A 60 10.36 -21.24 -10.06
N GLY A 61 10.19 -20.23 -10.91
CA GLY A 61 9.61 -20.33 -12.25
C GLY A 61 8.08 -20.25 -12.30
N THR A 62 7.38 -20.28 -11.15
CA THR A 62 5.94 -19.98 -11.10
C THR A 62 5.70 -18.48 -11.23
N THR A 63 4.49 -18.09 -11.62
CA THR A 63 4.11 -16.69 -11.76
C THR A 63 3.36 -16.21 -10.52
N TYR A 64 3.76 -15.07 -9.98
CA TYR A 64 3.00 -14.32 -9.00
C TYR A 64 2.33 -13.11 -9.66
N THR A 65 1.11 -12.79 -9.24
CA THR A 65 0.36 -11.60 -9.68
C THR A 65 0.13 -10.69 -8.49
N ALA A 66 0.57 -9.43 -8.58
CA ALA A 66 0.34 -8.46 -7.52
C ALA A 66 -1.17 -8.16 -7.37
N GLY A 67 -1.71 -8.43 -6.18
CA GLY A 67 -3.09 -8.11 -5.81
C GLY A 67 -3.26 -6.66 -5.34
N THR A 68 -4.36 -6.38 -4.65
CA THR A 68 -4.58 -5.13 -3.90
C THR A 68 -3.95 -5.19 -2.52
N PHE A 69 -3.74 -4.02 -1.89
CA PHE A 69 -3.19 -3.93 -0.54
C PHE A 69 -4.12 -4.55 0.50
N GLY A 70 -3.55 -5.26 1.48
CA GLY A 70 -4.32 -5.89 2.53
C GLY A 70 -3.51 -6.79 3.46
N HIS A 71 -4.23 -7.57 4.26
CA HIS A 71 -3.62 -8.51 5.19
C HIS A 71 -2.99 -9.70 4.44
N HIS A 72 -1.75 -10.05 4.83
CA HIS A 72 -0.93 -11.12 4.28
C HIS A 72 -0.54 -10.96 2.80
N VAL A 73 -0.64 -9.75 2.26
CA VAL A 73 -0.04 -9.46 0.96
C VAL A 73 1.46 -9.20 1.14
N PRO A 74 2.31 -9.55 0.15
CA PRO A 74 3.74 -9.30 0.24
C PRO A 74 4.07 -7.83 0.45
N ALA A 75 5.16 -7.57 1.17
CA ALA A 75 5.74 -6.24 1.28
C ALA A 75 6.68 -5.92 0.12
N PHE A 76 7.38 -6.93 -0.39
CA PHE A 76 8.44 -6.79 -1.38
C PHE A 76 8.35 -7.88 -2.46
N VAL A 77 9.10 -7.71 -3.54
CA VAL A 77 9.20 -8.73 -4.61
C VAL A 77 10.23 -9.83 -4.31
N ASP A 78 11.17 -9.55 -3.41
CA ASP A 78 12.43 -10.26 -3.14
C ASP A 78 12.55 -10.74 -1.69
N ARG A 79 11.46 -10.69 -0.92
CA ARG A 79 11.38 -11.18 0.45
C ARG A 79 10.01 -11.77 0.68
N ASN A 80 9.93 -12.71 1.60
CA ASN A 80 8.66 -13.28 2.04
C ASN A 80 7.95 -12.40 3.09
N HIS A 81 8.42 -11.18 3.34
CA HIS A 81 7.82 -10.26 4.30
C HIS A 81 6.38 -9.93 3.88
N ARG A 82 5.47 -9.79 4.84
CA ARG A 82 4.06 -9.49 4.57
C ARG A 82 3.50 -8.40 5.47
N TYR A 83 2.62 -7.58 4.92
CA TYR A 83 1.79 -6.69 5.71
C TYR A 83 0.78 -7.52 6.51
N ALA A 84 0.59 -7.18 7.79
CA ALA A 84 -0.27 -7.97 8.67
C ALA A 84 -1.18 -7.10 9.54
N ASN A 85 -2.32 -7.69 9.94
CA ASN A 85 -3.03 -7.26 11.13
C ASN A 85 -2.26 -7.89 12.30
N ASP A 86 -1.93 -7.10 13.32
CA ASP A 86 -1.36 -7.62 14.55
C ASP A 86 -2.49 -7.95 15.53
N PRO A 87 -2.66 -9.23 15.93
CA PRO A 87 -3.58 -9.60 17.00
C PRO A 87 -3.08 -9.20 18.41
N GLY A 88 -1.99 -8.42 18.52
CA GLY A 88 -1.36 -8.00 19.77
C GLY A 88 -0.08 -8.79 20.11
N THR A 89 0.48 -9.48 19.13
CA THR A 89 1.71 -10.27 19.23
C THR A 89 2.98 -9.43 19.12
N GLY A 90 2.90 -8.23 18.52
CA GLY A 90 4.04 -7.33 18.31
C GLY A 90 4.38 -6.42 19.51
N GLY A 91 3.91 -6.75 20.72
CA GLY A 91 4.21 -5.99 21.95
C GLY A 91 3.38 -4.72 22.17
N GLY A 92 2.20 -4.62 21.54
CA GLY A 92 1.28 -3.49 21.68
C GLY A 92 -0.18 -3.91 21.71
N ASN A 93 -1.09 -2.94 21.61
CA ASN A 93 -2.51 -3.23 21.41
C ASN A 93 -2.70 -3.93 20.04
N PRO A 94 -3.72 -4.80 19.91
CA PRO A 94 -4.11 -5.32 18.60
C PRO A 94 -4.30 -4.17 17.61
N LEU A 95 -3.70 -4.29 16.44
CA LEU A 95 -3.69 -3.25 15.43
C LEU A 95 -4.00 -3.87 14.07
N ASN A 96 -5.18 -3.53 13.56
CA ASN A 96 -5.55 -3.87 12.20
C ASN A 96 -4.91 -2.87 11.22
N ILE A 97 -4.67 -3.32 9.99
CA ILE A 97 -4.33 -2.45 8.88
C ILE A 97 -5.39 -1.34 8.78
N PRO A 98 -5.00 -0.05 8.75
CA PRO A 98 -5.94 1.05 8.63
C PRO A 98 -6.87 0.89 7.43
N GLY A 99 -8.17 1.09 7.66
CA GLY A 99 -9.20 0.84 6.63
C GLY A 99 -9.06 1.69 5.37
N TYR A 100 -8.45 2.87 5.47
CA TYR A 100 -8.16 3.75 4.33
C TYR A 100 -7.02 3.24 3.43
N LEU A 101 -6.35 2.14 3.79
CA LEU A 101 -5.34 1.47 2.94
C LEU A 101 -5.90 0.23 2.24
N LEU A 102 -6.91 -0.41 2.84
CA LEU A 102 -7.39 -1.72 2.40
C LEU A 102 -8.04 -1.67 1.01
N GLY A 103 -7.65 -2.62 0.15
CA GLY A 103 -8.22 -2.78 -1.19
C GLY A 103 -7.73 -1.78 -2.23
N HIS A 104 -6.86 -0.84 -1.84
CA HIS A 104 -6.23 0.10 -2.77
C HIS A 104 -5.09 -0.56 -3.55
N GLU A 105 -4.65 0.12 -4.60
CA GLU A 105 -3.50 -0.35 -5.37
C GLU A 105 -2.22 -0.09 -4.59
N TYR A 106 -1.19 -0.91 -4.78
CA TYR A 106 0.09 -0.71 -4.11
C TYR A 106 1.25 -1.17 -4.99
N ILE A 107 2.44 -0.71 -4.64
CA ILE A 107 3.69 -1.02 -5.34
C ILE A 107 4.52 -1.95 -4.46
N LEU A 108 4.93 -3.07 -5.04
CA LEU A 108 5.94 -4.00 -4.54
C LEU A 108 7.28 -3.58 -5.14
N SER A 109 8.19 -3.05 -4.33
CA SER A 109 9.59 -2.85 -4.71
C SER A 109 10.47 -3.93 -4.08
N GLY A 110 11.71 -4.10 -4.56
CA GLY A 110 12.71 -4.90 -3.87
C GLY A 110 13.07 -4.29 -2.52
N ASN A 111 13.21 -5.12 -1.48
CA ASN A 111 13.74 -4.73 -0.19
C ASN A 111 15.24 -4.41 -0.27
N ASP A 112 15.95 -5.06 -1.19
CA ASP A 112 17.39 -4.85 -1.38
C ASP A 112 17.72 -3.44 -1.88
N ASN A 113 16.79 -2.77 -2.56
CA ASN A 113 16.90 -1.36 -2.96
C ASN A 113 17.02 -0.32 -1.82
N ARG A 114 16.88 -0.71 -0.55
CA ARG A 114 16.78 0.19 0.62
C ARG A 114 18.00 1.09 0.86
N ASP A 115 19.18 0.69 0.42
CA ASP A 115 20.44 1.44 0.56
C ASP A 115 20.99 1.94 -0.78
N ASN A 116 20.27 1.72 -1.88
CA ASN A 116 20.71 2.15 -3.18
C ASN A 116 20.46 3.65 -3.39
N ALA A 117 21.56 4.40 -3.40
CA ALA A 117 21.52 5.85 -3.48
C ALA A 117 21.00 6.41 -4.83
N SER A 118 20.93 5.56 -5.85
CA SER A 118 20.43 5.92 -7.18
C SER A 118 18.98 5.50 -7.41
N TYR A 119 18.35 4.86 -6.42
CA TYR A 119 17.02 4.31 -6.54
C TYR A 119 15.95 5.38 -6.76
N VAL A 120 15.14 5.17 -7.80
CA VAL A 120 14.04 6.03 -8.20
C VAL A 120 12.87 5.19 -8.71
N LEU A 121 11.66 5.57 -8.31
CA LEU A 121 10.40 5.12 -8.92
C LEU A 121 9.69 6.30 -9.58
N ASP A 122 9.56 6.25 -10.90
CA ASP A 122 8.65 7.14 -11.63
C ASP A 122 7.29 6.45 -11.77
N VAL A 123 6.29 6.97 -11.07
CA VAL A 123 4.94 6.40 -10.99
C VAL A 123 3.97 7.27 -11.78
N THR A 124 3.30 6.70 -12.78
CA THR A 124 2.25 7.35 -13.55
C THR A 124 0.88 6.90 -13.06
N ILE A 125 0.04 7.86 -12.69
CA ILE A 125 -1.35 7.64 -12.25
C ILE A 125 -2.36 8.29 -13.20
N GLY A 126 -3.52 7.65 -13.34
CA GLY A 126 -4.62 8.09 -14.21
C GLY A 126 -5.59 9.06 -13.55
N PHE A 127 -5.69 9.06 -12.22
CA PHE A 127 -6.61 9.90 -11.46
C PHE A 127 -5.90 10.59 -10.30
N GLN A 128 -6.45 11.72 -9.84
CA GLN A 128 -6.01 12.32 -8.59
C GLN A 128 -6.08 11.29 -7.46
N SER A 129 -5.00 11.15 -6.71
CA SER A 129 -4.83 10.06 -5.75
C SER A 129 -4.10 10.52 -4.50
N ILE A 130 -4.42 9.90 -3.36
CA ILE A 130 -3.63 9.97 -2.15
C ILE A 130 -2.61 8.83 -2.20
N PHE A 131 -1.35 9.20 -2.13
CA PHE A 131 -0.26 8.25 -1.91
C PHE A 131 -0.04 8.12 -0.41
N TYR A 132 0.13 6.89 0.05
CA TYR A 132 0.54 6.55 1.40
C TYR A 132 1.90 5.88 1.36
N MET A 133 2.90 6.54 1.93
CA MET A 133 4.22 5.97 2.20
C MET A 133 4.15 5.23 3.52
N LEU A 134 4.58 3.97 3.51
CA LEU A 134 4.69 3.12 4.68
C LEU A 134 6.18 3.01 5.01
N ILE A 135 6.65 3.73 6.02
CA ILE A 135 8.08 3.93 6.28
C ILE A 135 8.46 3.17 7.55
N ASP A 136 9.48 2.31 7.46
CA ASP A 136 10.03 1.52 8.56
C ASP A 136 10.34 2.42 9.77
N ASN A 137 9.76 2.11 10.93
CA ASN A 137 9.95 2.85 12.16
C ASN A 137 11.42 2.87 12.62
N ARG A 138 12.22 1.89 12.21
CA ARG A 138 13.66 1.82 12.49
C ARG A 138 14.48 2.86 11.71
N LEU A 139 13.88 3.59 10.76
CA LEU A 139 14.58 4.63 10.01
C LEU A 139 15.07 5.72 10.97
N GLY A 140 16.39 5.72 11.14
CA GLY A 140 17.14 6.77 11.79
C GLY A 140 17.75 6.43 13.15
N ASP A 141 17.27 5.41 13.85
CA ASP A 141 17.83 4.95 15.11
C ASP A 141 17.95 3.42 15.23
N ALA A 142 17.48 2.67 14.21
CA ALA A 142 17.41 1.21 14.18
C ALA A 142 16.44 0.59 15.21
N GLU A 143 15.60 1.41 15.85
CA GLU A 143 14.70 0.99 16.92
C GLU A 143 13.24 0.99 16.46
N ASN A 144 12.47 -0.02 16.85
CA ASN A 144 11.09 -0.20 16.38
C ASN A 144 10.03 0.44 17.31
N VAL A 145 10.45 1.36 18.17
CA VAL A 145 9.65 1.92 19.28
C VAL A 145 9.03 3.28 18.93
N LEU A 146 9.77 4.10 18.20
CA LEU A 146 9.36 5.46 17.84
C LEU A 146 9.07 5.55 16.34
N PRO A 147 8.26 6.52 15.90
CA PRO A 147 8.13 6.83 14.48
C PRO A 147 9.49 7.19 13.85
N PRO A 148 9.64 7.01 12.53
CA PRO A 148 10.90 7.25 11.85
C PRO A 148 11.31 8.72 11.95
N THR A 149 12.62 8.96 11.92
CA THR A 149 13.19 10.31 11.89
C THR A 149 13.75 10.62 10.51
N PHE A 150 13.44 11.82 9.99
CA PHE A 150 13.91 12.28 8.69
C PHE A 150 15.08 13.26 8.81
N GLY A 151 15.93 13.28 7.80
CA GLY A 151 17.10 14.16 7.76
C GLY A 151 17.94 13.94 6.50
N PRO A 152 19.07 14.65 6.36
CA PRO A 152 19.89 14.65 5.14
C PRO A 152 20.35 13.27 4.64
N THR A 153 20.40 12.28 5.53
CA THR A 153 20.80 10.89 5.24
C THR A 153 19.68 9.89 5.56
N LYS A 154 18.43 10.36 5.63
CA LYS A 154 17.26 9.60 6.09
C LYS A 154 16.01 10.14 5.39
N MET A 155 15.84 9.82 4.11
CA MET A 155 14.71 10.26 3.30
C MET A 155 14.37 11.76 3.44
N GLN A 156 15.36 12.66 3.39
CA GLN A 156 15.13 14.11 3.50
C GLN A 156 14.02 14.61 2.56
N TRP A 157 13.92 13.99 1.39
CA TRP A 157 12.90 14.29 0.38
C TRP A 157 11.46 14.13 0.88
N ILE A 158 11.19 13.32 1.91
CA ILE A 158 9.86 13.23 2.54
C ILE A 158 9.48 14.58 3.17
N LEU A 159 10.42 15.26 3.81
CA LEU A 159 10.22 16.60 4.35
C LEU A 159 10.15 17.64 3.23
N ASP A 160 11.11 17.59 2.30
CA ASP A 160 11.24 18.60 1.25
C ASP A 160 10.03 18.61 0.30
N ASP A 161 9.48 17.42 0.00
CA ASP A 161 8.28 17.28 -0.82
C ASP A 161 6.99 17.48 -0.01
N GLY A 162 7.06 17.68 1.31
CA GLY A 162 5.90 18.03 2.13
C GLY A 162 4.91 16.88 2.38
N TRP A 163 5.41 15.67 2.59
CA TRP A 163 4.59 14.54 3.03
C TRP A 163 4.16 14.75 4.49
N ALA A 164 2.92 14.39 4.82
CA ALA A 164 2.35 14.59 6.14
C ALA A 164 2.05 13.25 6.83
N ALA A 165 2.39 13.13 8.11
CA ALA A 165 2.01 11.97 8.92
C ALA A 165 0.48 11.84 8.98
N VAL A 166 -0.04 10.63 8.77
CA VAL A 166 -1.46 10.32 8.98
C VAL A 166 -1.64 9.98 10.46
N MET A 167 -2.46 10.71 11.19
CA MET A 167 -2.60 10.56 12.65
C MET A 167 -4.06 10.38 13.05
N THR A 168 -4.66 9.25 12.70
CA THR A 168 -6.05 8.92 13.08
C THR A 168 -6.14 8.21 14.43
N GLY A 169 -5.00 7.78 14.98
CA GLY A 169 -4.92 6.95 16.18
C GLY A 169 -4.86 5.46 15.87
N ALA A 170 -4.72 5.08 14.59
CA ALA A 170 -4.53 3.70 14.16
C ALA A 170 -3.05 3.30 14.30
N ASN A 171 -2.53 3.35 15.52
CA ASN A 171 -1.19 2.88 15.89
C ASN A 171 -1.24 2.03 17.16
N ARG A 172 -0.16 1.32 17.49
CA ARG A 172 -0.10 0.39 18.64
C ARG A 172 -0.44 1.03 19.98
N LEU A 173 -0.28 2.36 20.09
CA LEU A 173 -0.57 3.12 21.30
C LEU A 173 -1.97 3.76 21.31
N GLY A 174 -2.71 3.69 20.20
CA GLY A 174 -3.99 4.38 20.04
C GLY A 174 -3.86 5.92 20.09
N SER A 175 -2.68 6.46 19.79
CA SER A 175 -2.38 7.88 19.99
C SER A 175 -2.67 8.73 18.76
N MET A 176 -3.45 9.80 18.89
CA MET A 176 -3.65 10.80 17.82
C MET A 176 -2.46 11.77 17.67
N SER A 177 -1.40 11.62 18.46
CA SER A 177 -0.19 12.45 18.38
C SER A 177 0.97 11.76 17.67
N ARG A 178 0.74 10.57 17.11
CA ARG A 178 1.74 9.76 16.41
C ARG A 178 1.15 9.30 15.08
N PRO A 179 2.00 9.05 14.07
CA PRO A 179 1.56 8.44 12.82
C PRO A 179 0.82 7.13 13.10
N ASP A 180 -0.14 6.84 12.24
CA ASP A 180 -0.75 5.52 12.12
C ASP A 180 0.31 4.51 11.70
N GLU A 181 0.12 3.25 12.06
CA GLU A 181 1.09 2.18 11.85
C GLU A 181 0.52 1.01 11.07
N VAL A 182 1.38 0.30 10.34
CA VAL A 182 1.10 -0.97 9.68
C VAL A 182 2.10 -2.01 10.17
N ALA A 183 1.63 -3.21 10.53
CA ALA A 183 2.48 -4.31 10.98
C ALA A 183 3.17 -5.00 9.81
N ILE A 184 4.43 -5.40 10.02
CA ILE A 184 5.18 -6.28 9.12
C ILE A 184 5.55 -7.55 9.87
N ASP A 185 5.16 -8.67 9.27
CA ASP A 185 5.66 -10.00 9.60
C ASP A 185 6.79 -10.32 8.61
N GLU A 186 8.04 -10.19 9.07
CA GLU A 186 9.23 -10.35 8.23
C GLU A 186 9.48 -11.83 7.91
N GLY A 187 9.06 -12.76 8.79
CA GLY A 187 9.22 -14.19 8.57
C GLY A 187 8.08 -14.86 7.79
N ALA A 188 6.97 -14.15 7.61
CA ALA A 188 5.67 -14.69 7.25
C ALA A 188 5.24 -15.90 8.10
N ASP A 189 5.60 -15.89 9.39
CA ASP A 189 5.36 -16.97 10.35
C ASP A 189 4.21 -16.68 11.33
N GLY A 190 3.64 -15.48 11.26
CA GLY A 190 2.54 -15.00 12.10
C GLY A 190 3.00 -14.13 13.26
N THR A 191 4.31 -13.91 13.40
CA THR A 191 4.91 -13.01 14.40
C THR A 191 5.15 -11.64 13.77
N ILE A 192 4.76 -10.58 14.46
CA ILE A 192 5.07 -9.23 14.00
C ILE A 192 6.47 -8.84 14.48
N ASN A 193 7.35 -8.49 13.54
CA ASN A 193 8.72 -8.09 13.82
C ASN A 193 8.87 -6.58 13.82
N GLN A 194 8.21 -5.90 12.87
CA GLN A 194 8.42 -4.49 12.56
C GLN A 194 7.13 -3.73 12.31
N TRP A 195 7.23 -2.40 12.37
CA TRP A 195 6.11 -1.50 12.17
C TRP A 195 6.49 -0.35 11.26
N TYR A 196 5.56 0.02 10.40
CA TYR A 196 5.73 1.11 9.44
C TYR A 196 4.82 2.26 9.83
N SER A 197 5.36 3.46 9.93
CA SER A 197 4.58 4.69 10.09
C SER A 197 4.03 5.18 8.76
N VAL A 198 2.79 5.65 8.76
CA VAL A 198 2.08 6.08 7.54
C VAL A 198 2.19 7.59 7.32
N TYR A 199 2.69 7.96 6.15
CA TYR A 199 2.74 9.35 5.65
C TYR A 199 1.96 9.47 4.36
N SER A 200 1.32 10.60 4.11
CA SER A 200 0.48 10.79 2.93
C SER A 200 0.73 12.09 2.19
N LYS A 201 0.43 12.07 0.90
CA LYS A 201 0.42 13.24 0.03
C LYS A 201 -0.54 13.01 -1.13
N THR A 202 -1.28 14.06 -1.52
CA THR A 202 -2.16 14.00 -2.70
C THR A 202 -1.39 14.43 -3.94
N PHE A 203 -1.62 13.72 -5.03
CA PHE A 203 -1.08 14.04 -6.34
C PHE A 203 -2.20 14.08 -7.37
N GLU A 204 -2.10 15.02 -8.32
CA GLU A 204 -2.91 15.01 -9.54
C GLU A 204 -2.50 13.85 -10.44
N ALA A 205 -3.38 13.50 -11.40
CA ALA A 205 -3.02 12.56 -12.45
C ALA A 205 -1.75 13.01 -13.20
N GLY A 206 -0.92 12.05 -13.60
CA GLY A 206 0.39 12.31 -14.21
C GLY A 206 1.50 11.45 -13.60
N THR A 207 2.75 11.81 -13.91
CA THR A 207 3.93 11.11 -13.40
C THR A 207 4.54 11.87 -12.22
N LEU A 208 4.77 11.16 -11.12
CA LEU A 208 5.50 11.63 -9.95
C LEU A 208 6.71 10.74 -9.67
N ARG A 209 7.64 11.27 -8.87
CA ARG A 209 8.90 10.60 -8.56
C ARG A 209 9.01 10.30 -7.07
N LEU A 210 9.22 9.04 -6.73
CA LEU A 210 9.67 8.59 -5.41
C LEU A 210 11.17 8.27 -5.49
N ARG A 211 11.88 8.43 -4.37
CA ARG A 211 13.35 8.33 -4.34
C ARG A 211 13.80 7.26 -3.34
N GLN A 212 15.12 7.08 -3.21
CA GLN A 212 15.79 6.20 -2.26
C GLN A 212 15.19 6.24 -0.84
N ALA A 213 15.28 5.11 -0.13
CA ALA A 213 14.86 5.02 1.26
C ALA A 213 15.95 5.46 2.25
N ASP A 214 17.23 5.48 1.87
CA ASP A 214 18.34 5.77 2.79
C ASP A 214 18.27 4.96 4.09
N ASN A 215 17.88 3.68 3.99
CA ASN A 215 17.50 2.85 5.14
C ASN A 215 18.33 1.56 5.22
N ALA A 216 19.64 1.69 5.06
CA ALA A 216 20.57 0.57 5.04
C ALA A 216 20.42 -0.34 6.26
N GLY A 217 20.32 -1.64 6.02
CA GLY A 217 20.16 -2.66 7.06
C GLY A 217 18.76 -2.79 7.68
N GLN A 218 17.79 -1.99 7.24
CA GLN A 218 16.38 -2.10 7.66
C GLN A 218 15.51 -2.57 6.49
N ASN A 219 14.24 -2.18 6.41
CA ASN A 219 13.42 -2.51 5.26
C ASN A 219 13.16 -1.30 4.34
N MET A 220 12.86 -1.60 3.08
CA MET A 220 12.39 -0.64 2.09
C MET A 220 10.99 -0.14 2.42
N TYR A 221 10.66 1.10 2.04
CA TYR A 221 9.30 1.61 2.25
C TYR A 221 8.26 0.87 1.38
N GLY A 222 7.00 0.89 1.83
CA GLY A 222 5.84 0.51 1.02
C GLY A 222 5.13 1.73 0.42
N VAL A 223 4.37 1.52 -0.66
CA VAL A 223 3.57 2.58 -1.30
C VAL A 223 2.16 2.06 -1.60
N VAL A 224 1.14 2.71 -1.05
CA VAL A 224 -0.28 2.46 -1.36
C VAL A 224 -0.89 3.67 -2.04
N VAL A 225 -1.72 3.47 -3.06
CA VAL A 225 -2.30 4.51 -3.91
C VAL A 225 -3.82 4.40 -3.90
N ALA A 226 -4.47 5.37 -3.24
CA ALA A 226 -5.92 5.46 -3.15
C ALA A 226 -6.45 6.57 -4.08
N VAL A 227 -7.35 6.22 -5.00
CA VAL A 227 -8.02 7.20 -5.87
C VAL A 227 -8.90 8.12 -5.01
N VAL A 228 -8.80 9.43 -5.23
CA VAL A 228 -9.75 10.41 -4.69
C VAL A 228 -10.97 10.42 -5.62
N PRO A 229 -12.17 10.06 -5.15
CA PRO A 229 -13.35 10.10 -6.00
C PRO A 229 -13.63 11.53 -6.48
N GLU A 230 -13.84 11.72 -7.79
CA GLU A 230 -14.23 13.04 -8.30
C GLU A 230 -15.57 13.48 -7.67
N PRO A 231 -15.72 14.78 -7.31
CA PRO A 231 -16.97 15.29 -6.73
C PRO A 231 -18.22 15.00 -7.58
N GLY A 232 -18.06 14.92 -8.90
CA GLY A 232 -19.14 14.59 -9.84
C GLY A 232 -19.73 13.20 -9.64
N VAL A 233 -18.92 12.19 -9.31
CA VAL A 233 -19.39 10.81 -9.09
C VAL A 233 -20.33 10.74 -7.88
N ILE A 234 -20.00 11.46 -6.81
CA ILE A 234 -20.83 11.55 -5.61
C ILE A 234 -22.14 12.29 -5.92
N GLY A 235 -22.07 13.40 -6.68
CA GLY A 235 -23.24 14.16 -7.11
C GLY A 235 -24.22 13.32 -7.94
N PHE A 236 -23.73 12.56 -8.92
CA PHE A 236 -24.59 11.72 -9.76
C PHE A 236 -25.16 10.52 -9.02
N ALA A 237 -24.40 9.89 -8.12
CA ALA A 237 -24.91 8.82 -7.26
C ALA A 237 -26.03 9.32 -6.34
N ALA A 238 -25.87 10.51 -5.75
CA ALA A 238 -26.89 11.14 -4.92
C ALA A 238 -28.16 11.49 -5.71
N LEU A 239 -28.02 12.04 -6.92
CA LEU A 239 -29.14 12.33 -7.81
C LEU A 239 -29.86 11.05 -8.26
N GLY A 240 -29.12 9.98 -8.56
CA GLY A 240 -29.69 8.67 -8.91
C GLY A 240 -30.49 8.06 -7.75
N ALA A 241 -29.97 8.11 -6.53
CA ALA A 241 -30.67 7.65 -5.33
C ALA A 241 -31.94 8.47 -5.07
N LEU A 242 -31.86 9.80 -5.21
CA LEU A 242 -33.02 10.69 -5.05
C LEU A 242 -34.12 10.40 -6.08
N ALA A 243 -33.76 10.20 -7.35
CA ALA A 243 -34.71 9.83 -8.40
C ALA A 243 -35.42 8.50 -8.10
N LEU A 244 -34.71 7.52 -7.54
CA LEU A 244 -35.28 6.23 -7.11
C LEU A 244 -36.25 6.39 -5.92
N VAL A 245 -35.92 7.25 -4.96
CA VAL A 245 -36.81 7.55 -3.82
C VAL A 245 -38.07 8.27 -4.29
N LEU A 246 -37.94 9.22 -5.22
CA LEU A 246 -39.08 9.96 -5.78
C LEU A 246 -39.98 9.06 -6.62
N ARG A 247 -39.41 8.15 -7.43
CA ARG A 247 -40.18 7.19 -8.25
C ARG A 247 -40.97 6.17 -7.41
N ARG A 248 -40.53 5.86 -6.19
CA ARG A 248 -41.27 4.96 -5.28
C ARG A 248 -42.47 5.63 -4.58
N ARG A 249 -42.57 6.96 -4.64
CA ARG A 249 -43.62 7.73 -3.96
C ARG A 249 -44.76 8.19 -4.89
N SER A 250 -44.60 8.02 -6.20
CA SER A 250 -45.62 8.21 -7.23
C SER A 250 -46.27 6.89 -7.62
#